data_AF-A0A7X6YLD8-F1
#
_entry.id   AF-A0A7X6YLD8-F1
#
_cell.length_a   1.000
_cell.length_b   1.000
_cell.length_c   1.000
_cell.angle_alpha   90.00
_cell.angle_beta   90.00
_cell.angle_gamma   90.00
#
_symmetry.space_group_name_H-M   'P 1'
#
loop_
_entity.id
_entity.type
_entity.pdbx_description
1 polymer ?
#
loop_
_entity_poly.entity_id
_entity_poly.type
_entity_poly.pdbx_seq_one_letter_code
_entity_poly.pdbx_strand_id
1 'polypeptide(L)'
;MCKISEYPGLYTKIAELLRLKKIRSDVPGYELLKKAIIVYKIDGKMPKERFINKVKEGMVIPANKDLDPQKLKEKHRDLAMQWMIETLAISGIIPTNPREDVESILMSFVEEMSDML
;
A
#
# COMPACT_ATOMS: atom_id res chain seq x y z
N MET A 1 17.49 -1.99 7.03
CA MET A 1 16.46 -2.55 6.12
C MET A 1 15.33 -3.02 6.99
N CYS A 2 14.09 -2.60 6.74
CA CYS A 2 12.95 -3.06 7.52
C CYS A 2 12.53 -4.44 7.00
N LYS A 3 12.96 -5.51 7.67
CA LYS A 3 12.54 -6.87 7.30
C LYS A 3 11.25 -7.19 8.03
N ILE A 4 10.24 -7.70 7.32
CA ILE A 4 8.96 -8.10 7.93
C ILE A 4 9.17 -9.08 9.10
N SER A 5 10.16 -9.95 9.00
CA SER A 5 10.56 -10.91 10.05
C SER A 5 11.02 -10.26 11.35
N GLU A 6 11.45 -9.00 11.33
CA GLU A 6 11.89 -8.27 12.52
C GLU A 6 10.71 -7.74 13.35
N TYR A 7 9.49 -7.72 12.78
CA TYR A 7 8.31 -7.13 13.42
C TYR A 7 7.05 -8.03 13.34
N PRO A 8 7.11 -9.29 13.80
CA PRO A 8 5.99 -10.23 13.67
C PRO A 8 4.72 -9.75 14.37
N GLY A 9 4.85 -9.11 15.54
CA GLY A 9 3.70 -8.56 16.29
C GLY A 9 3.00 -7.40 15.57
N LEU A 10 3.76 -6.49 14.94
CA LEU A 10 3.18 -5.41 14.15
C LEU A 10 2.48 -5.95 12.92
N TYR A 11 3.06 -6.93 12.25
CA TYR A 11 2.50 -7.50 11.04
C TYR A 11 1.14 -8.20 11.29
N THR A 12 0.99 -8.89 12.43
CA THR A 12 -0.29 -9.47 12.87
C THR A 12 -1.33 -8.37 13.16
N LYS A 13 -0.96 -7.34 13.94
CA LYS A 13 -1.86 -6.21 14.21
C LYS A 13 -2.33 -5.51 12.95
N ILE A 14 -1.42 -5.29 11.99
CA ILE A 14 -1.77 -4.67 10.71
C ILE A 14 -2.73 -5.55 9.93
N ALA A 15 -2.53 -6.88 9.91
CA ALA A 15 -3.46 -7.79 9.25
C ALA A 15 -4.88 -7.67 9.84
N GLU A 16 -5.00 -7.53 11.17
CA GLU A 16 -6.27 -7.28 11.84
C GLU A 16 -6.89 -5.93 11.46
N LEU A 17 -6.10 -4.85 11.44
CA LEU A 17 -6.57 -3.51 11.03
C LEU A 17 -7.07 -3.51 9.58
N LEU A 18 -6.32 -4.10 8.65
CA LEU A 18 -6.71 -4.19 7.24
C LEU A 18 -8.00 -5.02 7.09
N ARG A 19 -8.16 -6.09 7.87
CA ARG A 19 -9.40 -6.89 7.90
C ARG A 19 -10.59 -6.06 8.39
N LEU A 20 -10.42 -5.22 9.42
CA LEU A 20 -11.46 -4.31 9.90
C LEU A 20 -11.87 -3.28 8.84
N LYS A 21 -10.91 -2.83 8.01
CA LYS A 21 -11.16 -1.98 6.83
C LYS A 21 -11.71 -2.74 5.63
N LYS A 22 -12.08 -4.02 5.79
CA LYS A 22 -12.61 -4.92 4.74
C LYS A 22 -11.66 -5.12 3.56
N ILE A 23 -10.36 -4.92 3.76
CA ILE A 23 -9.34 -5.18 2.75
C ILE A 23 -9.07 -6.69 2.76
N ARG A 24 -9.35 -7.34 1.64
CA ARG A 24 -9.17 -8.79 1.50
C ARG A 24 -7.69 -9.13 1.39
N SER A 25 -7.29 -10.29 1.90
CA SER A 25 -5.90 -10.76 1.86
C SER A 25 -5.50 -11.43 0.54
N ASP A 26 -6.48 -11.76 -0.30
CA ASP A 26 -6.29 -12.42 -1.60
C ASP A 26 -5.92 -11.45 -2.73
N VAL A 27 -6.00 -10.14 -2.49
CA VAL A 27 -5.68 -9.12 -3.50
C VAL A 27 -4.18 -8.81 -3.53
N PRO A 28 -3.60 -8.52 -4.71
CA PRO A 28 -2.15 -8.54 -4.85
C PRO A 28 -1.42 -7.38 -4.14
N GLY A 29 -2.10 -6.27 -3.85
CA GLY A 29 -1.52 -5.15 -3.10
C GLY A 29 -1.63 -5.27 -1.58
N TYR A 30 -2.26 -6.33 -1.05
CA TYR A 30 -2.44 -6.51 0.40
C TYR A 30 -1.11 -6.55 1.16
N GLU A 31 -0.17 -7.37 0.67
CA GLU A 31 1.15 -7.51 1.30
C GLU A 31 2.02 -6.24 1.16
N LEU A 32 1.83 -5.51 0.06
CA LEU A 32 2.47 -4.22 -0.14
C LEU A 32 1.94 -3.18 0.84
N LEU A 33 0.62 -3.15 1.10
CA LEU A 33 0.02 -2.28 2.11
C LEU A 33 0.53 -2.59 3.51
N LYS A 34 0.62 -3.87 3.89
CA LYS A 34 1.18 -4.24 5.20
C LYS A 34 2.58 -3.70 5.37
N LYS A 35 3.43 -3.92 4.37
CA LYS A 35 4.80 -3.43 4.41
C LYS A 35 4.88 -1.90 4.37
N ALA A 36 4.03 -1.23 3.60
CA ALA A 36 3.93 0.22 3.55
C ALA A 36 3.62 0.83 4.92
N ILE A 37 2.68 0.24 5.67
CA ILE A 37 2.32 0.68 7.02
C ILE A 37 3.48 0.48 7.99
N ILE A 38 4.20 -0.66 7.93
CA ILE A 38 5.39 -0.88 8.78
C ILE A 38 6.48 0.13 8.44
N VAL A 39 6.79 0.32 7.16
CA VAL A 39 7.81 1.28 6.72
C VAL A 39 7.47 2.68 7.22
N TYR A 40 6.22 3.11 7.08
CA TYR A 40 5.79 4.42 7.59
C TYR A 40 5.88 4.50 9.12
N LYS A 41 5.47 3.46 9.84
CA LYS A 41 5.53 3.42 11.32
C LYS A 41 6.95 3.51 11.86
N ILE A 42 7.91 2.86 11.21
CA ILE A 42 9.30 2.76 11.69
C ILE A 42 10.13 3.95 11.22
N ASP A 43 10.02 4.31 9.94
CA ASP A 43 10.89 5.32 9.32
C ASP A 43 10.23 6.70 9.22
N GLY A 44 8.93 6.80 9.48
CA GLY A 44 8.15 8.04 9.37
C GLY A 44 7.92 8.50 7.93
N LYS A 45 7.47 9.75 7.82
CA LYS A 45 7.21 10.40 6.54
C LYS A 45 8.51 10.64 5.77
N MET A 46 8.52 10.28 4.49
CA MET A 46 9.68 10.43 3.62
C MET A 46 9.27 10.72 2.17
N PRO A 47 10.22 11.12 1.29
CA PRO A 47 9.93 11.33 -0.12
C PRO A 47 9.34 10.07 -0.78
N LYS A 48 8.33 10.26 -1.66
CA LYS A 48 7.55 9.21 -2.31
C LYS A 48 8.40 8.10 -2.94
N GLU A 49 9.43 8.49 -3.68
CA GLU A 49 10.34 7.55 -4.35
C GLU A 49 11.09 6.67 -3.35
N ARG A 50 11.61 7.27 -2.28
CA ARG A 50 12.32 6.55 -1.22
C ARG A 50 11.37 5.59 -0.49
N PHE A 51 10.15 6.04 -0.21
CA PHE A 51 9.12 5.24 0.42
C PHE A 51 8.79 4.00 -0.42
N ILE A 52 8.47 4.19 -1.71
CA ILE A 52 8.12 3.10 -2.61
C ILE A 52 9.27 2.12 -2.80
N ASN A 53 10.52 2.61 -2.91
CA ASN A 53 11.68 1.73 -3.00
C ASN A 53 11.83 0.82 -1.77
N LYS A 54 11.62 1.36 -0.57
CA LYS A 54 11.60 0.56 0.67
C LYS A 54 10.46 -0.45 0.70
N VAL A 55 9.25 -0.06 0.27
CA VAL A 55 8.11 -0.97 0.18
C VAL A 55 8.42 -2.14 -0.78
N LYS A 56 9.03 -1.88 -1.93
CA LYS A 56 9.36 -2.90 -2.92
C LYS A 56 10.49 -3.84 -2.53
N GLU A 57 11.38 -3.42 -1.65
CA GLU A 57 12.61 -4.14 -1.34
C GLU A 57 12.36 -5.58 -0.86
N GLY A 58 12.78 -6.58 -1.65
CA GLY A 58 12.54 -7.99 -1.31
C GLY A 58 11.08 -8.45 -1.40
N MET A 59 10.20 -7.66 -2.03
CA MET A 59 8.83 -8.05 -2.36
C MET A 59 8.73 -8.55 -3.79
N VAL A 60 7.93 -9.59 -4.01
CA VAL A 60 7.51 -9.99 -5.35
C VAL A 60 6.37 -9.07 -5.77
N ILE A 61 6.59 -8.27 -6.81
CA ILE A 61 5.56 -7.38 -7.36
C ILE A 61 4.87 -8.10 -8.54
N PRO A 62 3.55 -8.34 -8.47
CA PRO A 62 2.82 -8.98 -9.56
C PRO A 62 2.97 -8.20 -10.87
N ALA A 63 3.26 -8.91 -11.94
CA ALA A 63 3.39 -8.33 -13.26
C ALA A 63 2.02 -7.88 -13.82
N ASN A 64 2.06 -6.84 -14.65
CA ASN A 64 0.98 -6.02 -15.21
C ASN A 64 -0.28 -6.69 -15.83
N LYS A 65 -0.46 -8.01 -15.82
CA LYS A 65 -1.55 -8.66 -16.58
C LYS A 65 -2.96 -8.28 -16.09
N ASP A 66 -3.08 -7.86 -14.83
CA ASP A 66 -4.36 -7.58 -14.18
C ASP A 66 -4.61 -6.07 -13.94
N LEU A 67 -3.66 -5.22 -14.30
CA LEU A 67 -3.78 -3.76 -14.14
C LEU A 67 -4.08 -3.10 -15.48
N ASP A 68 -4.97 -2.12 -15.49
CA ASP A 68 -5.25 -1.31 -16.66
C ASP A 68 -3.97 -0.56 -17.10
N PRO A 69 -3.42 -0.87 -18.29
CA PRO A 69 -2.20 -0.24 -18.78
C PRO A 69 -2.33 1.28 -18.99
N GLN A 70 -3.55 1.80 -19.19
CA GLN A 70 -3.77 3.25 -19.35
C GLN A 70 -3.53 3.99 -18.04
N LYS A 71 -4.03 3.47 -16.91
CA LYS A 71 -3.81 4.06 -15.57
C LYS A 71 -2.34 4.11 -15.17
N LEU A 72 -1.55 3.13 -15.61
CA LEU A 72 -0.10 3.07 -15.38
C LEU A 72 0.67 4.07 -16.25
N LYS A 73 0.25 4.26 -17.51
CA LYS A 73 0.91 5.14 -18.48
C LYS A 73 0.62 6.62 -18.24
N GLU A 74 -0.60 6.97 -17.85
CA GLU A 74 -1.01 8.38 -17.71
C GLU A 74 -0.32 9.13 -16.57
N LYS A 75 0.16 8.42 -15.54
CA LYS A 75 0.77 9.04 -14.35
C LYS A 75 2.23 8.64 -14.07
N HIS A 76 2.88 7.87 -14.96
CA HIS A 76 4.22 7.31 -14.70
C HIS A 76 4.35 6.64 -13.31
N ARG A 77 3.27 5.99 -12.87
CA ARG A 77 3.17 5.52 -11.49
C ARG A 77 3.92 4.21 -11.30
N ASP A 78 4.59 4.07 -10.17
CA ASP A 78 5.24 2.83 -9.79
C ASP A 78 4.23 1.68 -9.62
N LEU A 79 4.59 0.49 -10.08
CA LEU A 79 3.73 -0.69 -10.08
C LEU A 79 3.27 -1.10 -8.67
N ALA A 80 4.14 -1.01 -7.66
CA ALA A 80 3.77 -1.34 -6.29
C ALA A 80 2.76 -0.33 -5.73
N MET A 81 2.94 0.95 -6.06
CA MET A 81 1.97 1.99 -5.71
C MET A 81 0.61 1.74 -6.37
N GLN A 82 0.60 1.38 -7.66
CA GLN A 82 -0.65 1.08 -8.36
C GLN A 82 -1.38 -0.11 -7.72
N TRP A 83 -0.68 -1.17 -7.36
CA TRP A 83 -1.29 -2.33 -6.69
C TRP A 83 -1.90 -2.01 -5.33
N MET A 84 -1.24 -1.15 -4.55
CA MET A 84 -1.81 -0.66 -3.29
C MET A 84 -3.08 0.17 -3.53
N ILE A 85 -3.06 1.07 -4.53
CA ILE A 85 -4.23 1.87 -4.90
C ILE A 85 -5.40 0.99 -5.36
N GLU A 86 -5.17 0.03 -6.25
CA GLU A 86 -6.23 -0.86 -6.71
C GLU A 86 -6.79 -1.72 -5.56
N THR A 87 -5.95 -2.11 -4.60
CA THR A 87 -6.42 -2.80 -3.39
C THR A 87 -7.38 -1.94 -2.57
N LEU A 88 -7.06 -0.65 -2.38
CA LEU A 88 -7.95 0.28 -1.70
C LEU A 88 -9.22 0.57 -2.52
N ALA A 89 -9.12 0.62 -3.85
CA ALA A 89 -10.26 0.81 -4.74
C ALA A 89 -11.22 -0.40 -4.70
N ILE A 90 -10.72 -1.63 -4.79
CA ILE A 90 -11.50 -2.87 -4.64
C ILE A 90 -12.21 -2.91 -3.29
N SER A 91 -11.57 -2.38 -2.24
CA SER A 91 -12.11 -2.33 -0.89
C SER A 91 -13.11 -1.18 -0.68
N GLY A 92 -13.36 -0.36 -1.71
CA GLY A 92 -14.28 0.79 -1.66
C GLY A 92 -13.75 2.00 -0.89
N ILE A 93 -12.45 2.03 -0.56
CA ILE A 93 -11.79 3.13 0.17
C ILE A 93 -11.48 4.27 -0.80
N ILE A 94 -10.95 3.95 -1.98
CA ILE A 94 -10.76 4.92 -3.05
C ILE A 94 -12.03 4.95 -3.91
N PRO A 95 -12.73 6.09 -4.02
CA PRO A 95 -13.91 6.22 -4.85
C PRO A 95 -13.57 6.12 -6.34
N THR A 96 -14.54 5.70 -7.16
CA THR A 96 -14.38 5.49 -8.60
C THR A 96 -14.06 6.75 -9.39
N ASN A 97 -14.57 7.90 -8.94
CA ASN A 97 -14.24 9.24 -9.46
C ASN A 97 -13.68 10.11 -8.33
N PRO A 98 -12.40 9.92 -7.97
CA PRO A 98 -11.81 10.60 -6.83
C PRO A 98 -11.61 12.09 -7.17
N ARG A 99 -12.15 12.96 -6.32
CA ARG A 99 -11.91 14.41 -6.39
C ARG A 99 -10.49 14.78 -5.94
N GLU A 100 -9.92 13.94 -5.09
CA GLU A 100 -8.56 14.06 -4.56
C GLU A 100 -7.61 13.13 -5.31
N ASP A 101 -6.31 13.43 -5.28
CA ASP A 101 -5.33 12.55 -5.89
C ASP A 101 -5.21 11.22 -5.11
N VAL A 102 -5.34 10.11 -5.83
CA VAL A 102 -5.36 8.75 -5.26
C VAL A 102 -4.06 8.38 -4.54
N GLU A 103 -2.92 9.01 -4.87
CA GLU A 103 -1.66 8.77 -4.16
C GLU A 103 -1.71 9.44 -2.79
N SER A 104 -2.27 10.65 -2.70
CA SER A 104 -2.53 11.31 -1.43
C SER A 104 -3.47 10.49 -0.55
N ILE A 105 -4.55 9.93 -1.11
CA ILE A 105 -5.49 9.06 -0.38
C ILE A 105 -4.75 7.81 0.16
N LEU A 106 -3.92 7.17 -0.67
CA LEU A 106 -3.10 6.04 -0.23
C LEU A 106 -2.17 6.44 0.92
N MET A 107 -1.48 7.57 0.81
CA MET A 107 -0.53 8.01 1.84
C MET A 107 -1.24 8.35 3.15
N SER A 108 -2.38 9.04 3.11
CA SER A 108 -3.20 9.32 4.29
C SER A 108 -3.74 8.04 4.92
N PHE A 109 -4.14 7.05 4.12
CA PHE A 109 -4.55 5.75 4.63
C PHE A 109 -3.40 5.02 5.35
N VAL A 110 -2.20 5.02 4.77
CA VAL A 110 -1.01 4.40 5.38
C VAL A 110 -0.65 5.09 6.70
N GLU A 111 -0.69 6.42 6.73
CA GLU A 111 -0.46 7.23 7.93
C GLU A 111 -1.48 6.91 9.02
N GLU A 112 -2.79 6.96 8.71
CA GLU A 112 -3.88 6.60 9.64
C GLU A 112 -3.67 5.20 10.23
N MET A 113 -3.40 4.20 9.39
CA MET A 113 -3.20 2.84 9.88
C MET A 113 -1.95 2.70 10.73
N SER A 114 -0.89 3.47 10.45
CA SER A 114 0.33 3.46 11.24
C SER A 114 0.14 4.10 12.63
N ASP A 115 -0.70 5.13 12.73
CA ASP A 115 -1.03 5.79 14.01
C ASP A 115 -1.85 4.87 14.93
N MET A 116 -2.59 3.91 14.36
CA MET A 116 -3.40 2.94 15.11
C MET A 116 -2.61 1.74 15.68
N LEU A 117 -1.30 1.64 15.42
CA LEU A 117 -0.43 0.52 15.85
C LEU A 117 0.29 0.76 17.18
#